data_AF-K9EPG8-F1
#
_entry.id   AF-K9EPG8-F1
#
_cell.length_a   1.000
_cell.length_b   1.000
_cell.length_c   1.000
_cell.angle_alpha   90.00
_cell.angle_beta   90.00
_cell.angle_gamma   90.00
#
_symmetry.space_group_name_H-M   'P 1'
#
loop_
_entity.id
_entity.type
_entity.pdbx_description
1 polymer ?
#
loop_
_entity_poly.entity_id
_entity_poly.type
_entity_poly.pdbx_seq_one_letter_code
_entity_poly.pdbx_strand_id
1 'polypeptide(L)'
;MMNKFTFIAQYKGGTYISQYDADNLTDAVFSWANNLDLQYFKAKEIKEIQEKFRDEDFFPIPVNDVVHVWCGAISACGNFLIVNIVKTA
;
A
#
# COMPACT_ATOMS: atom_id res chain seq x y z
N MET A 1 -9.18 -17.46 9.89
CA MET A 1 -9.97 -16.63 8.96
C MET A 1 -9.00 -15.63 8.36
N MET A 2 -9.06 -15.42 7.05
CA MET A 2 -8.29 -14.36 6.39
C MET A 2 -8.84 -13.01 6.83
N ASN A 3 -7.94 -12.05 7.03
CA ASN A 3 -8.31 -10.68 7.39
C ASN A 3 -8.53 -9.86 6.12
N LYS A 4 -9.39 -8.85 6.18
CA LYS A 4 -9.65 -7.95 5.06
C LYS A 4 -8.95 -6.62 5.26
N PHE A 5 -8.06 -6.25 4.35
CA PHE A 5 -7.33 -4.98 4.39
C PHE A 5 -7.84 -4.02 3.31
N THR A 6 -8.05 -2.77 3.69
CA THR A 6 -8.42 -1.67 2.79
C THR A 6 -7.21 -0.75 2.62
N PHE A 7 -6.83 -0.51 1.38
CA PHE A 7 -5.73 0.37 0.99
C PHE A 7 -6.30 1.66 0.41
N ILE A 8 -5.90 2.80 0.96
CA ILE A 8 -6.25 4.13 0.50
C ILE A 8 -4.95 4.83 0.11
N ALA A 9 -4.66 4.83 -1.19
CA ALA A 9 -3.43 5.34 -1.75
C ALA A 9 -3.64 6.73 -2.39
N GLN A 10 -2.75 7.66 -2.09
CA GLN A 10 -2.70 8.98 -2.69
C GLN A 10 -1.45 9.08 -3.56
N TYR A 11 -1.63 9.36 -4.86
CA TYR A 11 -0.52 9.47 -5.80
C TYR A 11 -0.87 10.42 -6.94
N LYS A 12 0.00 11.39 -7.21
CA LYS A 12 -0.15 12.38 -8.31
C LYS A 12 -1.51 13.10 -8.31
N GLY A 13 -2.02 13.44 -7.13
CA GLY A 13 -3.31 14.11 -6.96
C GLY A 13 -4.55 13.21 -7.07
N GLY A 14 -4.36 11.92 -7.40
CA GLY A 14 -5.44 10.92 -7.38
C GLY A 14 -5.54 10.19 -6.03
N THR A 15 -6.73 9.67 -5.73
CA THR A 15 -6.98 8.74 -4.63
C THR A 15 -7.45 7.41 -5.18
N TYR A 16 -6.79 6.32 -4.79
CA TYR A 16 -7.04 4.97 -5.26
C TYR A 16 -7.37 4.07 -4.07
N ILE A 17 -8.50 3.39 -4.13
CA ILE A 17 -8.97 2.53 -3.04
C ILE A 17 -9.14 1.11 -3.56
N SER A 18 -8.63 0.15 -2.81
CA SER A 18 -8.76 -1.28 -3.11
C SER A 18 -8.80 -2.10 -1.81
N GLN A 19 -9.27 -3.33 -1.90
CA GLN A 19 -9.33 -4.25 -0.76
C GLN A 19 -8.74 -5.61 -1.12
N TYR A 20 -8.07 -6.23 -0.14
CA TYR A 20 -7.45 -7.54 -0.28
C TYR A 20 -7.69 -8.38 0.97
N ASP A 21 -8.00 -9.65 0.78
CA ASP A 21 -8.00 -10.63 1.85
C ASP A 21 -6.58 -11.20 2.01
N ALA A 22 -6.07 -11.22 3.24
CA ALA A 22 -4.71 -11.68 3.55
C ALA A 22 -4.60 -12.14 5.01
N ASP A 23 -3.63 -13.01 5.30
CA ASP A 23 -3.42 -13.52 6.67
C ASP A 23 -2.82 -12.47 7.60
N ASN A 24 -1.95 -11.61 7.07
CA ASN A 24 -1.27 -10.56 7.82
C ASN A 24 -1.02 -9.32 6.95
N LEU A 25 -0.49 -8.25 7.56
CA LEU A 25 -0.21 -6.99 6.88
C LEU A 25 0.80 -7.14 5.74
N THR A 26 1.84 -7.96 5.91
CA THR A 26 2.88 -8.19 4.90
C THR A 26 2.29 -8.80 3.64
N ASP A 27 1.49 -9.86 3.78
CA ASP A 27 0.81 -10.50 2.66
C ASP A 27 -0.18 -9.55 1.98
N ALA A 28 -0.85 -8.70 2.76
CA ALA A 28 -1.76 -7.68 2.23
C ALA A 28 -1.01 -6.64 1.39
N VAL A 29 0.11 -6.11 1.89
CA VAL A 29 0.94 -5.10 1.22
C VAL A 29 1.51 -5.67 -0.09
N PHE A 30 2.01 -6.90 -0.07
CA PHE A 30 2.50 -7.56 -1.28
C PHE A 30 1.39 -7.80 -2.28
N SER A 31 0.21 -8.23 -1.82
CA SER A 31 -0.95 -8.41 -2.69
C SER A 31 -1.37 -7.08 -3.34
N TRP A 32 -1.44 -6.00 -2.58
CA TRP A 32 -1.76 -4.67 -3.09
C TRP A 32 -0.73 -4.16 -4.10
N ALA A 33 0.57 -4.22 -3.78
CA ALA A 33 1.63 -3.73 -4.65
C ALA A 33 1.73 -4.52 -5.97
N ASN A 34 1.41 -5.82 -5.95
CA ASN A 34 1.40 -6.67 -7.15
C ASN A 34 0.15 -6.49 -8.03
N ASN A 35 -0.92 -5.87 -7.51
CA ASN A 35 -2.18 -5.65 -8.22
C ASN A 35 -2.47 -4.17 -8.51
N LEU A 36 -1.44 -3.32 -8.51
CA LEU A 36 -1.58 -1.93 -8.92
C LEU A 36 -2.02 -1.83 -10.38
N ASP A 37 -3.05 -1.04 -10.61
CA ASP A 37 -3.68 -0.94 -11.92
C ASP A 37 -2.90 0.00 -12.86
N LEU A 38 -2.61 -0.48 -14.07
CA LEU A 38 -1.94 0.28 -15.13
C LEU A 38 -2.75 1.50 -15.60
N GLN A 39 -4.06 1.56 -15.32
CA GLN A 39 -4.88 2.74 -15.59
C GLN A 39 -4.47 3.95 -14.72
N TYR A 40 -3.87 3.70 -13.56
CA TYR A 40 -3.50 4.72 -12.57
C TYR A 40 -1.99 4.88 -12.39
N PHE A 41 -1.25 3.79 -12.59
CA PHE A 41 0.21 3.75 -12.41
C PHE A 41 0.90 3.33 -13.70
N LYS A 42 1.99 3.99 -14.07
CA LYS A 42 2.81 3.52 -15.20
C LYS A 42 3.60 2.27 -14.81
N ALA A 43 3.93 1.41 -15.77
CA ALA A 43 4.69 0.18 -15.50
C ALA A 43 6.01 0.41 -14.72
N LYS A 44 6.73 1.50 -15.01
CA LYS A 44 7.94 1.87 -14.26
C LYS A 44 7.63 2.22 -12.79
N GLU A 45 6.52 2.91 -12.55
CA GLU A 45 6.08 3.31 -11.21
C GLU A 45 5.68 2.08 -10.41
N ILE A 46 4.90 1.18 -11.00
CA ILE A 46 4.53 -0.10 -10.38
C ILE A 46 5.78 -0.87 -9.95
N LYS A 47 6.79 -0.97 -10.83
CA LYS A 47 8.04 -1.67 -10.51
C LYS A 47 8.77 -1.04 -9.32
N GLU A 48 8.96 0.29 -9.31
CA GLU A 48 9.61 0.97 -8.19
C GLU A 48 8.80 0.85 -6.89
N ILE A 49 7.46 0.90 -6.95
CA ILE A 49 6.59 0.72 -5.77
C ILE A 49 6.74 -0.70 -5.21
N GLN A 50 6.72 -1.72 -6.07
CA GLN A 50 6.92 -3.12 -5.67
C GLN A 50 8.29 -3.38 -5.04
N GLU A 51 9.35 -2.79 -5.58
CA GLU A 51 10.69 -2.90 -5.03
C GLU A 51 10.77 -2.24 -3.64
N LYS A 52 10.19 -1.05 -3.47
CA LYS A 52 10.23 -0.33 -2.19
C LYS A 52 9.43 -1.01 -1.09
N PHE A 53 8.24 -1.51 -1.36
CA PHE A 53 7.45 -2.19 -0.32
C PHE A 53 7.98 -3.58 0.05
N ARG A 54 9.00 -4.11 -0.64
CA ARG A 54 9.76 -5.29 -0.22
C ARG A 54 10.93 -4.96 0.71
N ASP A 55 11.33 -3.69 0.76
CA ASP A 55 12.36 -3.19 1.65
C ASP A 55 11.73 -2.86 3.01
N GLU A 56 12.31 -3.43 4.08
CA GLU A 56 11.81 -3.26 5.45
C GLU A 56 11.85 -1.79 5.90
N ASP A 57 12.78 -0.99 5.38
CA ASP A 57 12.91 0.44 5.72
C ASP A 57 11.72 1.28 5.25
N PHE A 58 10.96 0.78 4.27
CA PHE A 58 9.81 1.47 3.68
C PHE A 58 8.48 0.77 3.98
N PHE A 59 8.51 -0.24 4.85
CA PHE A 59 7.32 -0.99 5.21
C PHE A 59 6.34 -0.11 6.02
N PRO A 60 5.01 -0.27 5.85
CA PRO A 60 4.03 0.54 6.56
C PRO A 60 4.17 0.47 8.09
N ILE A 61 4.17 1.63 8.73
CA ILE A 61 4.29 1.77 10.19
C ILE A 61 2.90 1.91 10.84
N PRO A 62 2.71 1.42 12.07
CA PRO A 62 1.46 1.63 12.81
C PRO A 62 1.18 3.12 13.02
N VAL A 63 -0.09 3.51 12.92
CA VAL A 63 -0.52 4.86 13.30
C VAL A 63 -0.68 4.93 14.82
N ASN A 64 -0.09 5.96 15.42
CA ASN A 64 -0.12 6.16 16.87
C ASN A 64 -1.55 6.13 17.40
N ASP A 65 -1.78 5.34 18.46
CA ASP A 65 -3.05 5.22 19.18
C ASP A 65 -4.25 4.72 18.33
N VAL A 66 -4.01 4.19 17.13
CA VAL A 66 -5.05 3.62 16.27
C VAL A 66 -4.74 2.16 15.95
N VAL A 67 -5.50 1.25 16.56
CA VAL A 67 -5.35 -0.19 16.35
C VAL A 67 -5.75 -0.55 14.92
N HIS A 68 -5.02 -1.49 14.31
CA HIS A 68 -5.32 -2.02 12.97
C HIS A 68 -5.20 -1.02 11.82
N VAL A 69 -4.46 0.07 12.02
CA VAL A 69 -4.20 1.08 10.99
C VAL A 69 -2.70 1.33 10.84
N TRP A 70 -2.24 1.34 9.60
CA TRP A 70 -0.86 1.57 9.22
C TRP A 70 -0.75 2.63 8.12
N CYS A 71 0.41 3.26 8.03
CA CYS A 71 0.74 4.24 6.99
C CYS A 71 2.09 3.87 6.38
N GLY A 72 2.12 3.74 5.05
CA GLY A 72 3.34 3.63 4.26
C GLY A 72 3.53 4.87 3.41
N ALA A 73 4.77 5.33 3.26
CA ALA A 73 5.08 6.50 2.45
C ALA A 73 6.39 6.31 1.69
N ILE A 74 6.35 6.44 0.36
CA ILE A 74 7.52 6.26 -0.50
C ILE A 74 7.57 7.32 -1.61
N SER A 75 8.77 7.57 -2.12
CA SER A 75 8.94 8.30 -3.39
C SER A 75 9.07 7.31 -4.54
N ALA A 76 8.20 7.40 -5.56
CA ALA A 76 8.28 6.59 -6.77
C ALA A 76 8.28 7.50 -8.00
N CYS A 77 9.31 7.39 -8.83
CA CYS A 77 9.53 8.21 -10.02
C CYS A 77 9.43 9.72 -9.73
N GLY A 78 10.03 10.16 -8.62
CA GLY A 78 10.03 11.57 -8.19
C GLY A 78 8.69 12.09 -7.66
N ASN A 79 7.69 11.23 -7.49
CA ASN A 79 6.38 11.57 -6.93
C ASN A 79 6.17 10.85 -5.59
N PHE A 80 5.50 11.50 -4.65
CA PHE A 80 5.22 10.91 -3.35
C PHE A 80 3.95 10.06 -3.40
N LEU A 81 4.04 8.83 -2.92
CA LEU A 81 2.94 7.89 -2.71
C LEU A 81 2.74 7.72 -1.21
N ILE A 82 1.54 8.00 -0.73
CA ILE A 82 1.12 7.71 0.64
C ILE A 82 0.05 6.63 0.56
N VAL A 83 0.14 5.61 1.40
CA VAL A 83 -0.87 4.57 1.51
C VAL A 83 -1.27 4.38 2.96
N ASN A 84 -2.56 4.60 3.24
CA ASN A 84 -3.15 4.24 4.52
C ASN A 84 -3.77 2.85 4.39
N ILE A 85 -3.52 1.99 5.37
CA ILE A 85 -3.93 0.59 5.36
C ILE A 85 -4.76 0.34 6.60
N VAL A 86 -5.98 -0.15 6.42
CA VAL A 86 -6.91 -0.43 7.52
C VAL A 86 -7.29 -1.91 7.46
N LYS A 87 -7.05 -2.65 8.53
CA LYS A 87 -7.65 -4.00 8.67
C LYS A 87 -9.10 -3.84 9.12
N THR A 88 -10.01 -4.29 8.27
CA THR A 88 -11.47 -4.02 8.31
C THR A 88 -12.33 -5.23 8.68
N ALA A 89 -11.82 -6.46 8.55
CA ALA A 89 -12.47 -7.69 9.02
C ALA A 89 -11.41 -8.75 9.36
#